data_AF-A0A7C5KMG9-F1
#
_entry.id   AF-A0A7C5KMG9-F1
#
_cell.length_a   1.000
_cell.length_b   1.000
_cell.length_c   1.000
_cell.angle_alpha   90.00
_cell.angle_beta   90.00
_cell.angle_gamma   90.00
#
_symmetry.space_group_name_H-M   'P 1'
#
loop_
_entity.id
_entity.type
_entity.pdbx_description
1 polymer ?
#
loop_
_entity_poly.entity_id
_entity_poly.type
_entity_poly.pdbx_seq_one_letter_code
_entity_poly.pdbx_strand_id
1 'polypeptide(L)'
;MGEPAVQEDEKLTLARDLVARLEEGREEDALDVIAQLAGFRDSLLFQEVGRLTRELHDAIKGFMMDARLAEIAESEMPDAAERLRHVIELTENAANTTLGAVEEAMPLAEALRDDSRRLAGSWDRFKARQMNVEDFRAMSRELETFLKDTQANSEALHDKLSEVLMAQGYQDLTGQIIRKVIDLVSDVEGKLVELVRLSGAEAQKDKGRNEGPDIEAAGPVVPGVDKADAVSGQDEVDDLLSSLGF
;
A
#
# COMPACT_ATOMS: atom_id res chain seq x y z
N MET A 1 41.53 4.23 -25.70
CA MET A 1 40.77 3.65 -26.83
C MET A 1 41.74 3.03 -27.85
N GLY A 2 42.60 2.09 -27.42
CA GLY A 2 43.68 1.53 -28.27
C GLY A 2 44.09 0.08 -27.98
N GLU A 3 43.33 -0.68 -27.19
CA GLU A 3 43.71 -2.03 -26.73
C GLU A 3 43.18 -3.25 -27.53
N PRO A 4 42.10 -3.21 -28.35
CA PRO A 4 41.55 -4.45 -28.90
C PRO A 4 42.41 -5.06 -30.03
N ALA A 5 43.04 -4.22 -30.86
CA ALA A 5 43.82 -4.69 -32.02
C ALA A 5 45.13 -5.39 -31.66
N VAL A 6 45.75 -5.02 -30.52
CA VAL A 6 47.03 -5.61 -30.07
C VAL A 6 46.80 -6.99 -29.43
N GLN A 7 45.69 -7.17 -28.71
CA GLN A 7 45.34 -8.45 -28.10
C GLN A 7 44.87 -9.50 -29.12
N GLU A 8 44.27 -9.10 -30.24
CA GLU A 8 43.88 -10.03 -31.31
C GLU A 8 45.10 -10.64 -32.02
N ASP A 9 46.13 -9.85 -32.28
CA ASP A 9 47.37 -10.31 -32.95
C ASP A 9 48.18 -11.26 -32.06
N GLU A 10 48.18 -11.03 -30.75
CA GLU A 10 48.88 -11.87 -29.77
C GLU A 10 48.19 -13.23 -29.57
N LYS A 11 46.85 -13.26 -29.52
CA LYS A 11 46.04 -14.50 -29.47
C LYS A 11 46.23 -15.35 -30.72
N LEU A 12 46.27 -14.71 -31.90
CA LEU A 12 46.49 -15.40 -33.17
C LEU A 12 47.89 -16.02 -33.23
N THR A 13 48.88 -15.34 -32.67
CA THR A 13 50.27 -15.82 -32.59
C THR A 13 50.38 -17.01 -31.65
N LEU A 14 49.78 -16.94 -30.45
CA LEU A 14 49.73 -18.04 -29.49
C LEU A 14 48.95 -19.26 -30.01
N ALA A 15 47.86 -19.05 -30.74
CA ALA A 15 47.09 -20.13 -31.36
C ALA A 15 47.90 -20.87 -32.45
N ARG A 16 48.70 -20.13 -33.25
CA ARG A 16 49.60 -20.73 -34.23
C ARG A 16 50.76 -21.48 -33.58
N ASP A 17 51.32 -20.94 -32.50
CA ASP A 17 52.38 -21.60 -31.72
C ASP A 17 51.87 -22.88 -31.04
N LEU A 18 50.64 -22.88 -30.51
CA LEU A 18 50.00 -24.08 -29.98
C LEU A 18 49.88 -25.19 -31.03
N VAL A 19 49.41 -24.85 -32.23
CA VAL A 19 49.27 -25.81 -33.34
C VAL A 19 50.63 -26.39 -33.72
N ALA A 20 51.66 -25.55 -33.87
CA ALA A 20 53.01 -26.00 -34.22
C ALA A 20 53.61 -26.96 -33.17
N ARG A 21 53.44 -26.66 -31.88
CA ARG A 21 53.96 -27.51 -30.77
C ARG A 21 53.25 -28.86 -30.68
N LEU A 22 51.94 -28.89 -30.98
CA LEU A 22 51.16 -30.13 -31.06
C LEU A 22 51.56 -30.98 -32.27
N GLU A 23 51.83 -30.36 -33.43
CA GLU A 23 52.30 -31.05 -34.63
C GLU A 23 53.70 -31.68 -34.45
N GLU A 24 54.54 -31.10 -33.60
CA GLU A 24 55.87 -31.61 -33.25
C GLU A 24 55.87 -32.63 -32.10
N GLY A 25 54.71 -32.96 -31.53
CA GLY A 25 54.57 -33.94 -30.44
C GLY A 25 55.06 -33.45 -29.07
N ARG A 26 55.21 -32.14 -28.88
CA ARG A 26 55.66 -31.53 -27.62
C ARG A 26 54.46 -31.17 -26.73
N GLU A 27 53.88 -32.18 -26.10
CA GLU A 27 52.64 -32.02 -25.30
C GLU A 27 52.82 -31.12 -24.07
N GLU A 28 53.97 -31.17 -23.36
CA GLU A 28 54.24 -30.29 -22.22
C GLU A 28 54.30 -28.80 -22.65
N ASP A 29 55.02 -28.51 -23.74
CA ASP A 29 55.15 -27.15 -24.28
C ASP A 29 53.81 -26.60 -24.79
N ALA A 30 52.89 -27.48 -25.21
CA ALA A 30 51.54 -27.11 -25.65
C ALA A 30 50.61 -26.77 -24.45
N LEU A 31 50.76 -27.47 -23.32
CA LEU A 31 50.03 -27.17 -22.08
C LEU A 31 50.35 -25.77 -21.55
N ASP A 32 51.61 -25.33 -21.67
CA ASP A 32 52.02 -23.97 -21.29
C ASP A 32 51.33 -22.89 -22.13
N VAL A 33 51.17 -23.12 -23.44
CA VAL A 33 50.49 -22.19 -24.33
C VAL A 33 48.98 -22.16 -24.06
N ILE A 34 48.37 -23.31 -23.73
CA ILE A 34 46.97 -23.39 -23.28
C ILE A 34 46.76 -22.63 -21.96
N ALA A 35 47.69 -22.76 -21.01
CA ALA A 35 47.63 -22.04 -19.74
C ALA A 35 47.73 -20.52 -19.95
N GLN A 36 48.58 -20.06 -20.89
CA GLN A 36 48.65 -18.64 -21.26
C GLN A 36 47.33 -18.15 -21.88
N LEU A 37 46.76 -18.89 -22.84
CA LEU A 37 45.44 -18.61 -23.44
C LEU A 37 44.30 -18.58 -22.40
N ALA A 38 44.31 -19.50 -21.44
CA ALA A 38 43.35 -19.52 -20.33
C ALA A 38 43.52 -18.30 -19.40
N GLY A 39 44.77 -17.90 -19.13
CA GLY A 39 45.10 -16.71 -18.34
C GLY A 39 44.53 -15.41 -18.93
N PHE A 40 44.46 -15.28 -20.27
CA PHE A 40 43.78 -14.15 -20.92
C PHE A 40 42.28 -14.13 -20.62
N ARG A 41 41.62 -15.30 -20.62
CA ARG A 41 40.18 -15.39 -20.30
C ARG A 41 39.89 -15.02 -18.85
N ASP A 42 40.71 -15.51 -17.93
CA ASP A 42 40.54 -15.24 -16.51
C ASP A 42 40.86 -13.76 -16.19
N SER A 43 41.83 -13.16 -16.88
CA SER A 43 42.12 -11.73 -16.81
C SER A 43 40.95 -10.87 -17.31
N LEU A 44 40.34 -11.23 -18.46
CA LEU A 44 39.17 -10.55 -19.00
C LEU A 44 37.96 -10.65 -18.05
N LEU A 45 37.70 -11.83 -17.49
CA LEU A 45 36.65 -12.01 -16.48
C LEU A 45 36.90 -11.15 -15.25
N PHE A 46 38.14 -11.08 -14.76
CA PHE A 46 38.49 -10.27 -13.60
C PHE A 46 38.38 -8.76 -13.89
N GLN A 47 38.74 -8.33 -15.10
CA GLN A 47 38.55 -6.95 -15.56
C GLN A 47 37.06 -6.60 -15.66
N GLU A 48 36.24 -7.50 -16.19
CA GLU A 48 34.80 -7.29 -16.36
C GLU A 48 34.08 -7.26 -15.00
N VAL A 49 34.42 -8.17 -14.09
CA VAL A 49 33.93 -8.15 -12.70
C VAL A 49 34.38 -6.87 -12.00
N GLY A 50 35.64 -6.44 -12.19
CA GLY A 50 36.15 -5.18 -11.65
C GLY A 50 35.45 -3.95 -12.23
N ARG A 51 35.08 -3.97 -13.52
CA ARG A 51 34.29 -2.92 -14.18
C ARG A 51 32.88 -2.85 -13.58
N LEU A 52 32.15 -3.97 -13.56
CA LEU A 52 30.80 -4.07 -13.00
C LEU A 52 30.75 -3.67 -11.52
N THR A 53 31.76 -4.06 -10.73
CA THR A 53 31.83 -3.71 -9.31
C THR A 53 32.05 -2.20 -9.12
N ARG A 54 32.87 -1.56 -9.98
CA ARG A 54 33.07 -0.11 -9.97
C ARG A 54 31.83 0.64 -10.42
N GLU A 55 31.17 0.18 -11.47
CA GLU A 55 29.92 0.78 -11.95
C GLU A 55 28.81 0.69 -10.89
N LEU A 56 28.65 -0.47 -10.25
CA LEU A 56 27.74 -0.61 -9.11
C LEU A 56 28.13 0.32 -7.96
N HIS A 57 29.43 0.39 -7.63
CA HIS A 57 29.91 1.28 -6.58
C HIS A 57 29.65 2.76 -6.90
N ASP A 58 29.87 3.18 -8.14
CA ASP A 58 29.65 4.55 -8.61
C ASP A 58 28.15 4.88 -8.67
N ALA A 59 27.29 3.92 -9.06
CA ALA A 59 25.84 4.06 -9.01
C ALA A 59 25.33 4.20 -7.56
N ILE A 60 25.79 3.33 -6.65
CA ILE A 60 25.45 3.41 -5.21
C ILE A 60 25.97 4.74 -4.62
N LYS A 61 27.18 5.15 -4.97
CA LYS A 61 27.76 6.40 -4.49
C LYS A 61 26.99 7.60 -5.02
N GLY A 62 26.62 7.62 -6.31
CA GLY A 62 25.76 8.65 -6.89
C GLY A 62 24.42 8.73 -6.17
N PHE A 63 23.81 7.59 -5.85
CA PHE A 63 22.58 7.49 -5.10
C PHE A 63 22.70 8.00 -3.66
N MET A 64 23.76 7.64 -2.93
CA MET A 64 24.02 8.18 -1.58
C MET A 64 24.35 9.68 -1.57
N MET A 65 24.77 10.25 -2.70
CA MET A 65 25.04 11.67 -2.85
C MET A 65 23.81 12.45 -3.36
N ASP A 66 22.67 11.79 -3.61
CA ASP A 66 21.43 12.49 -3.92
C ASP A 66 20.92 13.22 -2.67
N ALA A 67 21.17 14.52 -2.62
CA ALA A 67 20.76 15.39 -1.52
C ALA A 67 19.26 15.30 -1.22
N ARG A 68 18.43 14.98 -2.23
CA ARG A 68 16.98 14.77 -2.05
C ARG A 68 16.69 13.49 -1.26
N LEU A 69 17.45 12.42 -1.50
CA LEU A 69 17.25 11.16 -0.79
C LEU A 69 17.70 11.26 0.67
N ALA A 70 18.79 11.97 0.92
CA ALA A 70 19.23 12.29 2.27
C ALA A 70 18.19 13.14 3.03
N GLU A 71 17.62 14.16 2.38
CA GLU A 71 16.52 14.97 2.93
C GLU A 71 15.28 14.12 3.26
N ILE A 72 14.88 13.23 2.34
CA ILE A 72 13.76 12.32 2.57
C ILE A 72 14.02 11.41 3.78
N ALA A 73 15.22 10.81 3.86
CA ALA A 73 15.56 9.86 4.92
C ALA A 73 15.74 10.53 6.29
N GLU A 74 16.39 11.69 6.35
CA GLU A 74 16.71 12.38 7.61
C GLU A 74 15.54 13.20 8.15
N SER A 75 14.67 13.74 7.27
CA SER A 75 13.62 14.69 7.67
C SER A 75 12.21 14.23 7.27
N GLU A 76 11.95 13.98 5.99
CA GLU A 76 10.57 13.80 5.51
C GLU A 76 9.94 12.48 6.00
N MET A 77 10.70 11.38 6.07
CA MET A 77 10.22 10.08 6.54
C MET A 77 9.93 10.07 8.06
N PRO A 78 10.81 10.57 8.95
CA PRO A 78 10.48 10.73 10.37
C PRO A 78 9.24 11.62 10.61
N ASP A 79 9.12 12.72 9.86
CA ASP A 79 8.00 13.65 9.91
C ASP A 79 6.69 13.00 9.42
N ALA A 80 6.73 12.24 8.32
CA ALA A 80 5.60 11.44 7.85
C ALA A 80 5.15 10.42 8.91
N ALA A 81 6.09 9.75 9.58
CA ALA A 81 5.77 8.82 10.66
C ALA A 81 5.11 9.52 11.86
N GLU A 82 5.54 10.74 12.21
CA GLU A 82 4.88 11.55 13.24
C GLU A 82 3.47 11.96 12.83
N ARG A 83 3.29 12.39 11.59
CA ARG A 83 1.96 12.72 11.06
C ARG A 83 1.03 11.53 11.06
N LEU A 84 1.50 10.33 10.70
CA LEU A 84 0.68 9.11 10.79
C LEU A 84 0.32 8.76 12.24
N ARG A 85 1.22 8.96 13.21
CA ARG A 85 0.88 8.82 14.63
C ARG A 85 -0.21 9.81 15.03
N HIS A 86 -0.12 11.05 14.58
CA HIS A 86 -1.16 12.05 14.83
C HIS A 86 -2.51 11.67 14.18
N VAL A 87 -2.50 11.07 12.98
CA VAL A 87 -3.71 10.52 12.36
C VAL A 87 -4.34 9.45 13.25
N ILE A 88 -3.54 8.55 13.82
CA ILE A 88 -4.05 7.51 14.73
C ILE A 88 -4.72 8.17 15.94
N GLU A 89 -4.07 9.13 16.60
CA GLU A 89 -4.63 9.86 17.73
C GLU A 89 -5.95 10.57 17.38
N LEU A 90 -6.02 11.24 16.23
CA LEU A 90 -7.24 11.90 15.76
C LEU A 90 -8.37 10.90 15.53
N THR A 91 -8.07 9.75 14.90
CA THR A 91 -9.06 8.70 14.63
C THR A 91 -9.57 8.06 15.91
N GLU A 92 -8.68 7.81 16.88
CA GLU A 92 -9.03 7.22 18.17
C GLU A 92 -9.92 8.18 18.98
N ASN A 93 -9.53 9.45 19.05
CA ASN A 93 -10.33 10.48 19.73
C ASN A 93 -11.73 10.60 19.11
N ALA A 94 -11.82 10.68 17.77
CA ALA A 94 -13.09 10.76 17.09
C ALA A 94 -13.98 9.53 17.31
N ALA A 95 -13.38 8.33 17.32
CA ALA A 95 -14.09 7.09 17.62
C ALA A 95 -14.62 7.09 19.06
N ASN A 96 -13.80 7.48 20.04
CA ASN A 96 -14.19 7.56 21.44
C ASN A 96 -15.31 8.58 21.67
N THR A 97 -15.21 9.78 21.09
CA THR A 97 -16.26 10.79 21.17
C THR A 97 -17.55 10.31 20.51
N THR A 98 -17.46 9.72 19.32
CA THR A 98 -18.65 9.20 18.62
C THR A 98 -19.33 8.09 19.42
N LEU A 99 -18.57 7.14 19.95
CA LEU A 99 -19.08 6.04 20.75
C LEU A 99 -19.76 6.55 22.03
N GLY A 100 -19.10 7.46 22.77
CA GLY A 100 -19.66 8.05 23.98
C GLY A 100 -20.96 8.81 23.72
N ALA A 101 -21.01 9.61 22.66
CA ALA A 101 -22.23 10.33 22.28
C ALA A 101 -23.38 9.37 21.92
N VAL A 102 -23.08 8.26 21.22
CA VAL A 102 -24.08 7.22 20.91
C VAL A 102 -24.54 6.48 22.17
N GLU A 103 -23.62 6.12 23.07
CA GLU A 103 -23.93 5.47 24.35
C GLU A 103 -24.89 6.31 25.21
N GLU A 104 -24.71 7.63 25.23
CA GLU A 104 -25.61 8.56 25.92
C GLU A 104 -26.93 8.80 25.16
N ALA A 105 -26.93 8.76 23.83
CA ALA A 105 -28.12 8.97 23.00
C ALA A 105 -29.10 7.77 23.04
N MET A 106 -28.59 6.54 23.07
CA MET A 106 -29.41 5.32 23.08
C MET A 106 -30.48 5.29 24.19
N PRO A 107 -30.17 5.52 25.47
CA PRO A 107 -31.18 5.48 26.54
C PRO A 107 -32.25 6.58 26.38
N LEU A 108 -31.91 7.74 25.83
CA LEU A 108 -32.87 8.81 25.56
C LEU A 108 -33.88 8.38 24.49
N ALA A 109 -33.40 7.76 23.42
CA ALA A 109 -34.25 7.23 22.35
C ALA A 109 -35.12 6.05 22.85
N GLU A 110 -34.57 5.19 23.71
CA GLU A 110 -35.31 4.07 24.32
C GLU A 110 -36.42 4.56 25.25
N ALA A 111 -36.14 5.55 26.12
CA ALA A 111 -37.14 6.16 26.98
C ALA A 111 -38.30 6.77 26.17
N LEU A 112 -37.97 7.53 25.11
CA LEU A 112 -38.97 8.12 24.21
C LEU A 112 -39.84 7.05 23.53
N ARG A 113 -39.22 5.96 23.05
CA ARG A 113 -39.91 4.84 22.40
C ARG A 113 -40.88 4.16 23.37
N ASP A 114 -40.43 3.88 24.58
CA ASP A 114 -41.20 3.13 25.56
C ASP A 114 -42.37 3.95 26.10
N ASP A 115 -42.15 5.25 26.39
CA ASP A 115 -43.23 6.15 26.82
C ASP A 115 -44.25 6.38 25.70
N SER A 116 -43.79 6.55 24.46
CA SER A 116 -44.68 6.68 23.29
C SER A 116 -45.57 5.45 23.13
N ARG A 117 -45.02 4.24 23.31
CA ARG A 117 -45.76 2.98 23.22
C ARG A 117 -46.79 2.84 24.35
N ARG A 118 -46.43 3.24 25.57
CA ARG A 118 -47.33 3.22 26.73
C ARG A 118 -48.51 4.17 26.53
N LEU A 119 -48.22 5.41 26.11
CA LEU A 119 -49.24 6.41 25.84
C LEU A 119 -50.15 6.04 24.67
N ALA A 120 -49.62 5.42 23.60
CA ALA A 120 -50.41 4.91 22.49
C ALA A 120 -51.43 3.85 22.96
N GLY A 121 -51.02 2.91 23.83
CA GLY A 121 -51.92 1.92 24.41
C GLY A 121 -53.02 2.56 25.29
N SER A 122 -52.65 3.55 26.11
CA SER A 122 -53.60 4.34 26.89
C SER A 122 -54.60 5.08 25.97
N TRP A 123 -54.12 5.66 24.87
CA TRP A 123 -54.95 6.36 23.89
C TRP A 123 -55.95 5.43 23.17
N ASP A 124 -55.54 4.20 22.85
CA ASP A 124 -56.44 3.20 22.26
C ASP A 124 -57.56 2.79 23.22
N ARG A 125 -57.24 2.58 24.50
CA ARG A 125 -58.24 2.30 25.55
C ARG A 125 -59.22 3.47 25.73
N PHE A 126 -58.73 4.71 25.66
CA PHE A 126 -59.58 5.90 25.68
C PHE A 126 -60.58 5.91 24.52
N LYS A 127 -60.09 5.73 23.27
CA LYS A 127 -60.95 5.66 22.07
C LYS A 127 -61.99 4.55 22.15
N ALA A 128 -61.62 3.40 22.71
CA ALA A 128 -62.51 2.26 22.91
C ALA A 128 -63.55 2.46 24.03
N ARG A 129 -63.55 3.61 24.73
CA ARG A 129 -64.40 3.90 25.90
C ARG A 129 -64.19 2.90 27.05
N GLN A 130 -62.98 2.37 27.18
CA GLN A 130 -62.57 1.38 28.21
C GLN A 130 -61.84 2.04 29.39
N MET A 131 -62.06 3.33 29.62
CA MET A 131 -61.43 4.11 30.68
C MET A 131 -62.48 4.73 31.59
N ASN A 132 -62.24 4.66 32.90
CA ASN A 132 -62.98 5.44 33.87
C ASN A 132 -62.32 6.83 34.07
N VAL A 133 -62.91 7.67 34.93
CA VAL A 133 -62.42 9.04 35.18
C VAL A 133 -61.02 9.04 35.85
N GLU A 134 -60.71 8.04 36.68
CA GLU A 134 -59.40 7.92 37.33
C GLU A 134 -58.32 7.52 36.32
N ASP A 135 -58.60 6.56 35.45
CA ASP A 135 -57.74 6.14 34.34
C ASP A 135 -57.43 7.33 33.41
N PHE A 136 -58.46 8.12 33.08
CA PHE A 136 -58.30 9.29 32.21
C PHE A 136 -57.42 10.37 32.86
N ARG A 137 -57.58 10.62 34.18
CA ARG A 137 -56.72 11.54 34.92
C ARG A 137 -55.28 11.04 34.99
N ALA A 138 -55.08 9.72 35.13
CA ALA A 138 -53.75 9.11 35.10
C ALA A 138 -53.09 9.28 33.72
N MET A 139 -53.80 8.94 32.63
CA MET A 139 -53.33 9.12 31.26
C MET A 139 -53.02 10.60 30.95
N SER A 140 -53.82 11.54 31.46
CA SER A 140 -53.58 12.98 31.25
C SER A 140 -52.29 13.44 31.93
N ARG A 141 -51.99 12.94 33.15
CA ARG A 141 -50.70 13.20 33.82
C ARG A 141 -49.53 12.56 33.08
N GLU A 142 -49.71 11.33 32.60
CA GLU A 142 -48.72 10.62 31.79
C GLU A 142 -48.40 11.39 30.50
N LEU A 143 -49.42 11.92 29.81
CA LEU A 143 -49.25 12.77 28.63
C LEU A 143 -48.48 14.06 28.96
N GLU A 144 -48.80 14.72 30.07
CA GLU A 144 -48.09 15.93 30.49
C GLU A 144 -46.60 15.65 30.74
N THR A 145 -46.28 14.55 31.43
CA THR A 145 -44.90 14.10 31.65
C THR A 145 -44.22 13.75 30.33
N PHE A 146 -44.86 12.94 29.49
CA PHE A 146 -44.33 12.54 28.19
C PHE A 146 -43.99 13.75 27.30
N LEU A 147 -44.84 14.78 27.26
CA LEU A 147 -44.58 15.99 26.46
C LEU A 147 -43.35 16.77 26.97
N LYS A 148 -43.16 16.86 28.29
CA LYS A 148 -41.98 17.50 28.90
C LYS A 148 -40.71 16.69 28.63
N ASP A 149 -40.77 15.38 28.87
CA ASP A 149 -39.63 14.48 28.69
C ASP A 149 -39.24 14.37 27.22
N THR A 150 -40.21 14.36 26.31
CA THR A 150 -39.96 14.39 24.86
C THR A 150 -39.19 15.64 24.45
N GLN A 151 -39.56 16.81 24.98
CA GLN A 151 -38.85 18.06 24.67
C GLN A 151 -37.39 17.99 25.15
N ALA A 152 -37.17 17.60 26.41
CA ALA A 152 -35.83 17.49 26.99
C ALA A 152 -34.97 16.43 26.28
N ASN A 153 -35.53 15.23 26.05
CA ASN A 153 -34.82 14.13 25.40
C ASN A 153 -34.51 14.43 23.93
N SER A 154 -35.39 15.16 23.23
CA SER A 154 -35.14 15.55 21.83
C SER A 154 -34.01 16.58 21.73
N GLU A 155 -33.94 17.53 22.65
CA GLU A 155 -32.83 18.50 22.73
C GLU A 155 -31.51 17.80 23.04
N ALA A 156 -31.49 16.93 24.05
CA ALA A 156 -30.31 16.16 24.40
C ALA A 156 -29.87 15.21 23.26
N LEU A 157 -30.80 14.55 22.56
CA LEU A 157 -30.50 13.74 21.38
C LEU A 157 -29.87 14.57 20.26
N HIS A 158 -30.42 15.75 19.99
CA HIS A 158 -29.87 16.66 18.98
C HIS A 158 -28.44 17.07 19.31
N ASP A 159 -28.16 17.38 20.58
CA ASP A 159 -26.82 17.75 21.03
C ASP A 159 -25.84 16.59 20.87
N LYS A 160 -26.25 15.36 21.21
CA LYS A 160 -25.40 14.16 21.03
C LYS A 160 -25.14 13.84 19.56
N LEU A 161 -26.14 13.98 18.69
CA LEU A 161 -25.94 13.84 17.25
C LEU A 161 -25.03 14.94 16.69
N SER A 162 -25.11 16.15 17.23
CA SER A 162 -24.21 17.26 16.88
C SER A 162 -22.76 16.97 17.32
N GLU A 163 -22.58 16.39 18.50
CA GLU A 163 -21.29 15.91 19.00
C GLU A 163 -20.67 14.87 18.07
N VAL A 164 -21.47 13.90 17.60
CA VAL A 164 -21.04 12.91 16.58
C VAL A 164 -20.59 13.60 15.29
N LEU A 165 -21.37 14.56 14.78
CA LEU A 165 -21.04 15.28 13.55
C LEU A 165 -19.75 16.10 13.70
N MET A 166 -19.55 16.75 14.84
CA MET A 166 -18.32 17.49 15.11
C MET A 166 -17.11 16.55 15.22
N ALA A 167 -17.29 15.40 15.88
CA ALA A 167 -16.24 14.40 16.02
C ALA A 167 -15.74 13.92 14.65
N GLN A 168 -16.60 13.85 13.63
CA GLN A 168 -16.24 13.46 12.26
C GLN A 168 -15.37 14.48 11.51
N GLY A 169 -15.15 15.68 12.05
CA GLY A 169 -14.29 16.70 11.45
C GLY A 169 -12.83 16.28 11.23
N TYR A 170 -12.36 15.19 11.87
CA TYR A 170 -11.00 14.66 11.67
C TYR A 170 -10.75 14.15 10.25
N GLN A 171 -11.79 13.76 9.50
CA GLN A 171 -11.64 13.07 8.22
C GLN A 171 -10.89 13.89 7.17
N ASP A 172 -11.16 15.20 7.10
CA ASP A 172 -10.47 16.08 6.15
C ASP A 172 -8.98 16.18 6.47
N LEU A 173 -8.65 16.46 7.74
CA LEU A 173 -7.27 16.60 8.19
C LEU A 173 -6.47 15.30 8.02
N THR A 174 -7.05 14.17 8.41
CA THR A 174 -6.42 12.86 8.27
C THR A 174 -6.25 12.46 6.81
N GLY A 175 -7.24 12.75 5.96
CA GLY A 175 -7.15 12.53 4.50
C GLY A 175 -6.02 13.35 3.85
N GLN A 176 -5.85 14.62 4.25
CA GLN A 176 -4.75 15.45 3.77
C GLN A 176 -3.38 14.91 4.20
N ILE A 177 -3.26 14.46 5.46
CA ILE A 177 -2.02 13.88 5.97
C ILE A 177 -1.69 12.60 5.20
N ILE A 178 -2.64 11.67 5.08
CA ILE A 178 -2.43 10.40 4.39
C ILE A 178 -2.00 10.63 2.94
N ARG A 179 -2.62 11.58 2.24
CA ARG A 179 -2.25 11.90 0.86
C ARG A 179 -0.80 12.36 0.74
N LYS A 180 -0.34 13.26 1.63
CA LYS A 180 1.06 13.71 1.65
C LYS A 180 2.03 12.55 1.93
N VAL A 181 1.64 11.62 2.79
CA VAL A 181 2.46 10.43 3.08
C VAL A 181 2.51 9.49 1.87
N ILE A 182 1.39 9.31 1.16
CA ILE A 182 1.35 8.53 -0.09
C ILE A 182 2.27 9.16 -1.14
N ASP A 183 2.19 10.48 -1.32
CA ASP A 183 3.04 11.21 -2.27
C ASP A 183 4.53 11.02 -1.92
N LEU A 184 4.89 11.10 -0.64
CA LEU A 184 6.26 10.84 -0.18
C LEU A 184 6.73 9.41 -0.44
N VAL A 185 5.88 8.41 -0.19
CA VAL A 185 6.20 7.00 -0.48
C VAL A 185 6.38 6.79 -1.98
N SER A 186 5.55 7.42 -2.82
CA SER A 186 5.69 7.38 -4.28
C SER A 186 7.00 8.01 -4.75
N ASP A 187 7.43 9.10 -4.11
CA ASP A 187 8.73 9.74 -4.41
C ASP A 187 9.90 8.80 -4.08
N VAL A 188 9.85 8.12 -2.92
CA VAL A 188 10.87 7.12 -2.53
C VAL A 188 10.89 5.94 -3.49
N GLU A 189 9.72 5.41 -3.86
CA GLU A 189 9.60 4.31 -4.82
C GLU A 189 10.22 4.69 -6.17
N GLY A 190 9.90 5.88 -6.70
CA GLY A 190 10.47 6.36 -7.96
C GLY A 190 12.00 6.40 -7.93
N LYS A 191 12.60 6.83 -6.80
CA LYS A 191 14.05 6.87 -6.61
C LYS A 191 14.68 5.48 -6.53
N LEU A 192 14.01 4.53 -5.89
CA LEU A 192 14.47 3.13 -5.84
C LEU A 192 14.41 2.48 -7.23
N VAL A 193 13.36 2.75 -8.01
CA VAL A 193 13.25 2.29 -9.40
C VAL A 193 14.35 2.88 -10.27
N GLU A 194 14.67 4.17 -10.11
CA GLU A 194 15.78 4.81 -10.81
C GLU A 194 17.13 4.15 -10.49
N LEU A 195 17.39 3.83 -9.21
CA LEU A 195 18.59 3.12 -8.78
C LEU A 195 18.70 1.73 -9.42
N VAL A 196 17.61 0.96 -9.43
CA VAL A 196 17.57 -0.36 -10.06
C VAL A 196 17.80 -0.25 -11.57
N ARG A 197 17.21 0.75 -12.23
CA ARG A 197 17.46 1.02 -13.66
C ARG A 197 18.92 1.36 -13.94
N LEU A 198 19.54 2.23 -13.15
CA LEU A 198 20.96 2.56 -13.32
C LEU A 198 21.87 1.35 -13.09
N SER A 199 21.53 0.49 -12.14
CA SER A 199 22.27 -0.74 -11.84
C SER A 199 22.03 -1.84 -12.90
N GLY A 200 20.88 -1.84 -13.57
CA GLY A 200 20.51 -2.82 -14.59
C GLY A 200 20.80 -2.41 -16.03
N ALA A 201 20.92 -1.11 -16.34
CA ALA A 201 20.97 -0.59 -17.71
C ALA A 201 22.28 -0.88 -18.47
N GLU A 202 23.38 -1.24 -17.80
CA GLU A 202 24.62 -1.69 -18.48
C GLU A 202 24.64 -3.20 -18.75
N ALA A 203 23.80 -4.01 -18.09
CA ALA A 203 23.71 -5.45 -18.35
C ALA A 203 22.97 -5.79 -19.67
N GLN A 204 22.32 -4.80 -20.29
CA GLN A 204 21.42 -5.00 -21.42
C GLN A 204 21.91 -4.40 -22.76
N LYS A 205 23.09 -3.75 -22.79
CA LYS A 205 23.68 -3.30 -24.06
C LYS A 205 24.32 -4.41 -24.90
N ASP A 206 24.43 -5.64 -24.37
CA ASP A 206 25.02 -6.75 -25.14
C ASP A 206 24.32 -8.11 -24.97
N LYS A 207 23.06 -8.13 -24.53
CA LYS A 207 22.28 -9.38 -24.45
C LYS A 207 20.90 -9.20 -25.04
N GLY A 208 20.71 -9.83 -26.20
CA GLY A 208 19.40 -10.08 -26.76
C GLY A 208 18.49 -10.72 -25.70
N ARG A 209 17.30 -10.14 -25.57
CA ARG A 209 16.06 -10.69 -24.98
C ARG A 209 16.23 -11.99 -24.21
N ASN A 210 16.16 -11.90 -22.88
CA ASN A 210 15.61 -12.99 -22.09
C ASN A 210 14.73 -12.39 -21.00
N GLU A 211 13.43 -12.65 -21.11
CA GLU A 211 12.39 -12.27 -20.16
C GLU A 211 12.52 -13.18 -18.93
N GLY A 212 12.78 -12.58 -17.76
CA GLY A 212 12.78 -13.25 -16.46
C GLY A 212 11.51 -12.90 -15.68
N PRO A 213 11.04 -13.80 -14.78
CA PRO A 213 9.70 -13.73 -14.22
C PRO A 213 9.55 -12.61 -13.20
N ASP A 214 8.43 -11.91 -13.31
CA ASP A 214 7.97 -10.86 -12.40
C ASP A 214 7.86 -11.41 -10.98
N ILE A 215 8.52 -10.77 -10.02
CA ILE A 215 8.36 -11.09 -8.60
C ILE A 215 7.32 -10.11 -8.06
N GLU A 216 6.05 -10.50 -8.17
CA GLU A 216 4.94 -9.76 -7.57
C GLU A 216 5.07 -9.80 -6.04
N ALA A 217 5.23 -8.63 -5.44
CA ALA A 217 5.11 -8.47 -4.00
C ALA A 217 3.65 -8.65 -3.60
N ALA A 218 3.32 -9.79 -2.98
CA ALA A 218 1.99 -10.09 -2.47
C ALA A 218 1.62 -9.14 -1.30
N GLY A 219 1.07 -7.99 -1.64
CA GLY A 219 0.31 -7.13 -0.73
C GLY A 219 -1.16 -7.55 -0.65
N PRO A 220 -1.88 -7.17 0.42
CA PRO A 220 -3.31 -7.43 0.51
C PRO A 220 -4.06 -6.75 -0.64
N VAL A 221 -4.93 -7.51 -1.29
CA VAL A 221 -5.66 -7.11 -2.51
C VAL A 221 -6.55 -5.89 -2.21
N VAL A 222 -6.30 -4.78 -2.90
CA VAL A 222 -7.12 -3.56 -2.81
C VAL A 222 -8.05 -3.51 -4.02
N PRO A 223 -9.38 -3.51 -3.84
CA PRO A 223 -10.32 -3.44 -4.96
C PRO A 223 -10.09 -2.18 -5.82
N GLY A 224 -9.72 -2.38 -7.09
CA GLY A 224 -9.61 -1.31 -8.09
C GLY A 224 -8.19 -0.88 -8.49
N VAL A 225 -7.14 -1.42 -7.86
CA VAL A 225 -5.74 -1.11 -8.19
C VAL A 225 -5.10 -2.20 -9.07
N ASP A 226 -5.48 -3.46 -8.87
CA ASP A 226 -5.04 -4.58 -9.72
C ASP A 226 -5.88 -4.63 -11.00
N LYS A 227 -5.45 -3.88 -12.01
CA LYS A 227 -5.98 -3.97 -13.38
C LYS A 227 -4.87 -4.36 -14.36
N ALA A 228 -4.42 -5.60 -14.24
CA ALA A 228 -4.20 -6.45 -15.41
C ALA A 228 -5.19 -7.62 -15.25
N ASP A 229 -6.08 -7.81 -16.22
CA ASP A 229 -7.11 -8.87 -16.29
C ASP A 229 -8.41 -8.71 -15.47
N ALA A 230 -8.80 -7.47 -15.16
CA ALA A 230 -10.22 -7.17 -14.94
C ALA A 230 -10.96 -7.15 -16.29
N VAL A 231 -11.14 -8.32 -16.89
CA VAL A 231 -12.08 -8.55 -17.99
C VAL A 231 -13.48 -8.27 -17.46
N SER A 232 -13.97 -7.09 -17.79
CA SER A 232 -15.37 -6.75 -17.75
C SER A 232 -16.12 -7.58 -18.78
N GLY A 233 -16.95 -8.51 -18.32
CA GLY A 233 -17.86 -9.26 -19.16
C GLY A 233 -18.90 -9.93 -18.28
N GLN A 234 -20.14 -9.45 -18.35
CA GLN A 234 -21.30 -9.98 -17.63
C GLN A 234 -21.71 -11.39 -18.13
N ASP A 235 -20.89 -12.00 -18.97
CA ASP A 235 -21.11 -13.28 -19.63
C ASP A 235 -20.65 -14.49 -18.78
N GLU A 236 -19.69 -14.32 -17.86
CA GLU A 236 -19.23 -15.43 -16.98
C GLU A 236 -20.22 -15.77 -15.86
N VAL A 237 -21.13 -14.83 -15.52
CA VAL A 237 -22.16 -15.07 -14.51
C VAL A 237 -23.26 -16.00 -15.05
N ASP A 238 -23.58 -15.90 -16.34
CA ASP A 238 -24.59 -16.77 -16.98
C ASP A 238 -24.05 -18.19 -17.27
N ASP A 239 -22.74 -18.33 -17.51
CA ASP A 239 -22.10 -19.64 -17.66
C ASP A 239 -22.01 -20.42 -16.32
N LEU A 240 -21.81 -19.72 -15.20
CA LEU A 240 -21.84 -20.30 -13.86
C LEU A 240 -23.25 -20.77 -13.44
N LEU A 241 -24.30 -20.07 -13.88
CA LEU A 241 -25.69 -20.50 -13.65
C LEU A 241 -26.08 -21.70 -14.53
N SER A 242 -25.58 -21.73 -15.77
CA SER A 242 -25.81 -22.83 -16.71
C SER A 242 -25.16 -24.16 -16.29
N SER A 243 -24.02 -24.10 -15.56
CA SER A 243 -23.30 -25.29 -15.09
C SER A 243 -23.83 -25.87 -13.76
N LEU A 244 -24.71 -25.16 -13.04
CA LEU A 244 -25.32 -25.62 -11.78
C LEU A 244 -26.75 -26.17 -11.94
N GLY A 245 -27.28 -26.25 -13.17
CA GLY A 245 -28.44 -27.08 -13.48
C GLY A 245 -29.78 -26.61 -12.88
N PHE A 246 -30.17 -25.37 -13.18
CA PHE A 246 -31.58 -24.95 -13.21
C PHE A 246 -31.99 -24.56 -14.63
#